data_AF-A0AAE0TE74-F1
#
_entry.id   AF-A0AAE0TE74-F1
#
_cell.length_a   1.000
_cell.length_b   1.000
_cell.length_c   1.000
_cell.angle_alpha   90.00
_cell.angle_beta   90.00
_cell.angle_gamma   90.00
#
_symmetry.space_group_name_H-M   'P 1'
#
loop_
_entity.id
_entity.type
_entity.pdbx_description
1 polymer ?
#
loop_
_entity_poly.entity_id
_entity_poly.type
_entity_poly.pdbx_seq_one_letter_code
_entity_poly.pdbx_strand_id
1 'polypeptide(L)'
;MDAGYGLVTTSTPNGIASGEPDLLENGPSKYTYENKRGSHGSFEEFVAKSNPQVSKTVPATNKRADRHYSKRMRRRLVYKNGEVNITQTNIRKRRRRYLADIFTTLVDIKWRYNLLIFTLAFTFSWLIFALVWWLICFSHGDLDETNRKNPNFTPCVVQIKSFTSALLFSIETQHTIGYGARHTTEECPEAITVMMLQSCFGVICQAMMTGIVFAKLSRPKKRAETLMFSKNACICKQDGELCLLFRVGDMRKSHIVEAHVRAVVIKKKVTKEGEVMPLYQFDVNLGFADGRDRLFLVWPVIIVHKIDEDSPFWDMSPDDLHKEQFEFIVILEGIVESTGMTTQARSSYLPGEILWGQRFDRLVTFQKENGQYQIDYSRFHNTIPVETPQCSAKELAELKQHMPDSEFVDEDDNNSFASKRDHYNNSSSYITKRHGAAQTDFQYDDDFDSMDSSLPINEDSETLL
;
A
#
# COMPACT_ATOMS: atom_id res chain seq x y z
N MET A 1 61.15 8.79 17.93
CA MET A 1 60.47 8.42 19.19
C MET A 1 60.18 6.95 19.09
N ASP A 2 61.11 6.18 19.64
CA ASP A 2 61.18 4.73 19.58
C ASP A 2 60.38 4.05 20.71
N ALA A 3 59.89 2.86 20.39
CA ALA A 3 59.90 1.60 21.15
C ALA A 3 59.47 1.52 22.63
N GLY A 4 58.69 0.46 22.92
CA GLY A 4 58.93 -0.41 24.08
C GLY A 4 57.68 -1.10 24.63
N TYR A 5 57.52 -2.42 24.42
CA TYR A 5 57.72 -3.53 25.39
C TYR A 5 56.66 -3.59 26.51
N GLY A 6 56.02 -4.71 26.87
CA GLY A 6 56.29 -6.11 26.55
C GLY A 6 55.24 -7.08 27.14
N LEU A 7 55.44 -8.36 26.79
CA LEU A 7 54.75 -9.57 27.26
C LEU A 7 55.01 -9.89 28.74
N VAL A 8 54.02 -10.50 29.42
CA VAL A 8 54.25 -11.45 30.54
C VAL A 8 53.20 -12.60 30.53
N THR A 9 53.65 -13.76 30.04
CA THR A 9 53.49 -15.17 30.47
C THR A 9 52.25 -15.74 31.21
N THR A 10 51.62 -16.73 30.56
CA THR A 10 51.29 -18.12 30.98
C THR A 10 51.09 -18.50 32.46
N SER A 11 49.93 -19.11 32.77
CA SER A 11 49.84 -20.48 33.37
C SER A 11 48.39 -20.98 33.51
N THR A 12 48.12 -22.19 33.00
CA THR A 12 47.02 -23.09 33.40
C THR A 12 47.49 -23.95 34.59
N PRO A 13 46.61 -24.42 35.51
CA PRO A 13 45.98 -25.73 35.30
C PRO A 13 44.56 -25.95 35.92
N ASN A 14 43.83 -26.87 35.27
CA ASN A 14 42.84 -27.86 35.76
C ASN A 14 41.67 -27.46 36.68
N GLY A 15 40.43 -27.81 36.25
CA GLY A 15 39.30 -28.05 37.17
C GLY A 15 37.88 -27.99 36.60
N ILE A 16 37.44 -29.07 35.95
CA ILE A 16 36.14 -29.79 36.11
C ILE A 16 34.78 -29.02 36.14
N ALA A 17 33.87 -29.54 35.29
CA ALA A 17 32.38 -29.67 35.39
C ALA A 17 31.42 -28.64 34.72
N SER A 18 30.85 -29.09 33.59
CA SER A 18 29.40 -29.18 33.20
C SER A 18 28.42 -28.07 33.60
N GLY A 19 27.51 -27.59 32.75
CA GLY A 19 27.09 -27.98 31.40
C GLY A 19 25.88 -27.14 30.96
N GLU A 20 25.68 -27.00 29.65
CA GLU A 20 24.48 -26.46 29.00
C GLU A 20 23.90 -27.52 28.02
N PRO A 21 22.63 -27.39 27.62
CA PRO A 21 21.75 -28.52 27.33
C PRO A 21 21.74 -28.90 25.84
N ASP A 22 21.47 -30.17 25.57
CA ASP A 22 21.25 -30.66 24.21
C ASP A 22 19.89 -31.31 23.99
N LEU A 23 19.42 -31.05 22.77
CA LEU A 23 18.14 -31.33 22.16
C LEU A 23 18.02 -32.76 21.64
N LEU A 24 16.77 -33.24 21.63
CA LEU A 24 16.14 -34.13 20.64
C LEU A 24 16.73 -35.53 20.40
N GLU A 25 15.94 -36.57 20.70
CA GLU A 25 15.79 -37.70 19.77
C GLU A 25 14.42 -38.39 19.88
N ASN A 26 13.80 -38.63 18.72
CA ASN A 26 12.58 -39.40 18.52
C ASN A 26 12.93 -40.85 18.18
N GLY A 27 12.18 -41.83 18.70
CA GLY A 27 12.17 -43.19 18.16
C GLY A 27 11.20 -44.14 18.87
N PRO A 28 10.36 -44.97 18.17
CA PRO A 28 9.09 -45.46 18.70
C PRO A 28 9.00 -47.00 18.88
N SER A 29 8.14 -47.47 19.77
CA SER A 29 7.67 -48.87 19.83
C SER A 29 6.34 -48.96 20.60
N LYS A 30 5.22 -49.07 19.89
CA LYS A 30 4.42 -50.29 19.64
C LYS A 30 3.71 -50.88 20.88
N TYR A 31 2.38 -50.69 20.85
CA TYR A 31 1.26 -51.54 21.28
C TYR A 31 1.32 -52.24 22.65
N THR A 32 0.25 -52.11 23.45
CA THR A 32 -0.77 -53.18 23.65
C THR A 32 -1.98 -52.61 24.42
N TYR A 33 -3.17 -53.01 24.01
CA TYR A 33 -4.48 -52.77 24.64
C TYR A 33 -4.64 -53.62 25.91
N GLU A 34 -5.24 -53.09 26.99
CA GLU A 34 -6.29 -53.83 27.73
C GLU A 34 -7.11 -52.96 28.69
N ASN A 35 -8.28 -53.50 29.08
CA ASN A 35 -9.55 -52.85 29.33
C ASN A 35 -9.87 -52.63 30.83
N LYS A 36 -10.51 -51.49 31.13
CA LYS A 36 -11.58 -51.21 32.13
C LYS A 36 -11.48 -51.70 33.59
N ARG A 37 -11.56 -50.72 34.52
CA ARG A 37 -12.51 -50.54 35.67
C ARG A 37 -11.91 -49.46 36.58
N GLY A 38 -12.57 -48.45 37.15
CA GLY A 38 -13.93 -47.91 37.14
C GLY A 38 -13.93 -46.66 38.05
N SER A 39 -14.99 -45.86 37.96
CA SER A 39 -15.46 -44.87 38.97
C SER A 39 -14.54 -43.72 39.39
N HIS A 40 -14.79 -42.52 38.80
CA HIS A 40 -14.93 -41.26 39.55
C HIS A 40 -15.62 -40.22 38.66
N GLY A 41 -16.96 -40.21 38.70
CA GLY A 41 -17.77 -39.11 38.19
C GLY A 41 -18.26 -38.28 39.37
N SER A 42 -17.74 -37.06 39.54
CA SER A 42 -18.40 -35.97 40.28
C SER A 42 -17.64 -34.65 40.11
N PHE A 43 -17.75 -34.02 38.95
CA PHE A 43 -17.49 -32.57 38.85
C PHE A 43 -18.22 -31.94 37.65
N GLU A 44 -18.24 -32.62 36.51
CA GLU A 44 -18.90 -32.13 35.29
C GLU A 44 -20.44 -32.12 35.39
N GLU A 45 -21.04 -33.04 36.16
CA GLU A 45 -22.50 -33.13 36.31
C GLU A 45 -23.09 -32.01 37.19
N PHE A 46 -22.27 -31.39 38.05
CA PHE A 46 -22.69 -30.29 38.92
C PHE A 46 -22.73 -28.95 38.18
N VAL A 47 -21.85 -28.76 37.18
CA VAL A 47 -21.77 -27.52 36.39
C VAL A 47 -22.89 -27.43 35.35
N ALA A 48 -23.46 -28.55 34.92
CA ALA A 48 -24.52 -28.59 33.91
C ALA A 48 -25.92 -28.18 34.42
N LYS A 49 -26.13 -28.03 35.73
CA LYS A 49 -27.47 -27.82 36.34
C LYS A 49 -27.79 -26.39 36.79
N SER A 50 -26.91 -25.40 36.62
CA SER A 50 -27.11 -24.06 37.19
C SER A 50 -27.19 -22.91 36.16
N ASN A 51 -27.87 -23.09 35.02
CA ASN A 51 -28.24 -21.96 34.17
C ASN A 51 -29.71 -22.03 33.73
N PRO A 52 -30.53 -21.01 34.02
CA PRO A 52 -31.95 -21.01 33.67
C PRO A 52 -32.14 -20.92 32.15
N GLN A 53 -33.06 -21.73 31.64
CA GLN A 53 -33.45 -21.74 30.24
C GLN A 53 -34.06 -20.39 29.83
N VAL A 54 -33.37 -19.66 28.96
CA VAL A 54 -34.00 -18.65 28.10
C VAL A 54 -34.32 -19.34 26.78
N SER A 55 -35.62 -19.56 26.53
CA SER A 55 -36.11 -20.10 25.27
C SER A 55 -35.75 -19.13 24.14
N LYS A 56 -34.85 -19.54 23.24
CA LYS A 56 -34.73 -18.95 21.92
C LYS A 56 -35.29 -19.94 20.90
N THR A 57 -36.60 -19.89 20.71
CA THR A 57 -37.21 -20.29 19.44
C THR A 57 -36.70 -19.34 18.36
N VAL A 58 -35.57 -19.69 17.74
CA VAL A 58 -35.09 -19.05 16.51
C VAL A 58 -35.86 -19.70 15.35
N PRO A 59 -36.60 -18.94 14.52
CA PRO A 59 -37.22 -19.50 13.34
C PRO A 59 -36.14 -20.01 12.38
N ALA A 60 -36.33 -21.22 11.85
CA ALA A 60 -35.40 -21.90 10.95
C ALA A 60 -35.42 -21.32 9.51
N THR A 61 -35.27 -20.00 9.34
CA THR A 61 -35.41 -19.34 8.02
C THR A 61 -34.09 -18.91 7.34
N ASN A 62 -32.93 -18.92 8.01
CA ASN A 62 -31.72 -18.30 7.43
C ASN A 62 -30.66 -19.20 6.78
N LYS A 63 -30.78 -20.54 6.81
CA LYS A 63 -29.78 -21.42 6.17
C LYS A 63 -29.65 -21.22 4.64
N ARG A 64 -30.67 -20.70 3.96
CA ARG A 64 -30.62 -20.36 2.52
C ARG A 64 -29.91 -19.03 2.28
N ALA A 65 -30.17 -18.00 3.08
CA ALA A 65 -29.52 -16.69 2.97
C ALA A 65 -28.00 -16.79 3.13
N ASP A 66 -27.53 -17.56 4.13
CA ASP A 66 -26.09 -17.78 4.38
C ASP A 66 -25.39 -18.51 3.21
N ARG A 67 -26.09 -19.45 2.56
CA ARG A 67 -25.54 -20.21 1.42
C ARG A 67 -25.49 -19.35 0.15
N HIS A 68 -26.43 -18.42 -0.03
CA HIS A 68 -26.40 -17.44 -1.11
C HIS A 68 -25.33 -16.37 -0.87
N TYR A 69 -25.16 -15.90 0.37
CA TYR A 69 -24.09 -14.99 0.78
C TYR A 69 -22.69 -15.60 0.52
N SER A 70 -22.48 -16.86 0.91
CA SER A 70 -21.23 -17.60 0.64
C SER A 70 -20.94 -17.80 -0.87
N LYS A 71 -21.98 -18.01 -1.70
CA LYS A 71 -21.83 -18.09 -3.17
C LYS A 71 -21.52 -16.73 -3.81
N ARG A 72 -22.14 -15.64 -3.33
CA ARG A 72 -21.87 -14.26 -3.80
C ARG A 72 -20.44 -13.84 -3.47
N MET A 73 -19.95 -14.16 -2.27
CA MET A 73 -18.57 -13.92 -1.85
C MET A 73 -17.53 -14.62 -2.77
N ARG A 74 -17.90 -15.75 -3.36
CA ARG A 74 -17.07 -16.54 -4.29
C ARG A 74 -16.98 -15.96 -5.72
N ARG A 75 -17.77 -14.93 -6.06
CA ARG A 75 -17.87 -14.36 -7.42
C ARG A 75 -17.53 -12.86 -7.51
N ARG A 76 -16.82 -12.32 -6.51
CA ARG A 76 -16.36 -10.92 -6.56
C ARG A 76 -15.29 -10.70 -7.64
N LEU A 77 -15.34 -9.56 -8.31
CA LEU A 77 -14.39 -9.09 -9.31
C LEU A 77 -13.13 -8.50 -8.68
N VAL A 78 -13.26 -7.76 -7.58
CA VAL A 78 -12.14 -7.17 -6.86
C VAL A 78 -12.18 -7.65 -5.42
N TYR A 79 -11.08 -8.17 -4.89
CA TYR A 79 -10.97 -8.58 -3.49
C TYR A 79 -10.87 -7.36 -2.56
N LYS A 80 -11.14 -7.52 -1.25
CA LYS A 80 -11.01 -6.41 -0.27
C LYS A 80 -9.58 -5.86 -0.17
N ASN A 81 -8.58 -6.66 -0.55
CA ASN A 81 -7.18 -6.27 -0.64
C ASN A 81 -6.83 -5.54 -1.97
N GLY A 82 -7.80 -5.36 -2.88
CA GLY A 82 -7.61 -4.69 -4.16
C GLY A 82 -7.07 -5.56 -5.30
N GLU A 83 -6.88 -6.87 -5.08
CA GLU A 83 -6.53 -7.83 -6.13
C GLU A 83 -7.73 -8.08 -7.05
N VAL A 84 -7.48 -8.19 -8.36
CA VAL A 84 -8.54 -8.38 -9.35
C VAL A 84 -8.68 -9.87 -9.70
N ASN A 85 -9.88 -10.41 -9.54
CA ASN A 85 -10.24 -11.80 -9.80
C ASN A 85 -10.67 -12.02 -11.26
N ILE A 86 -9.82 -11.63 -12.21
CA ILE A 86 -10.10 -11.77 -13.65
C ILE A 86 -8.96 -12.58 -14.28
N THR A 87 -9.33 -13.66 -14.97
CA THR A 87 -8.39 -14.42 -15.79
C THR A 87 -8.63 -14.10 -17.26
N GLN A 88 -7.56 -13.69 -17.95
CA GLN A 88 -7.61 -13.38 -19.37
C GLN A 88 -7.21 -14.62 -20.18
N THR A 89 -8.11 -15.11 -21.04
CA THR A 89 -7.88 -16.24 -21.94
C THR A 89 -7.81 -15.79 -23.41
N ASN A 90 -7.17 -16.58 -24.27
CA ASN A 90 -7.15 -16.39 -25.74
C ASN A 90 -6.61 -15.04 -26.26
N ILE A 91 -5.62 -14.45 -25.59
CA ILE A 91 -4.93 -13.26 -26.11
C ILE A 91 -3.94 -13.65 -27.21
N ARG A 92 -4.25 -13.33 -28.47
CA ARG A 92 -3.35 -13.56 -29.62
C ARG A 92 -2.00 -12.83 -29.42
N LYS A 93 -0.90 -13.52 -29.74
CA LYS A 93 0.49 -13.01 -29.66
C LYS A 93 0.91 -12.48 -28.26
N ARG A 94 0.35 -13.03 -27.17
CA ARG A 94 0.66 -12.60 -25.79
C ARG A 94 2.17 -12.65 -25.51
N ARG A 95 2.83 -13.80 -25.71
CA ARG A 95 4.28 -13.98 -25.44
C ARG A 95 5.16 -12.99 -26.20
N ARG A 96 4.89 -12.75 -27.48
CA ARG A 96 5.68 -11.82 -28.30
C ARG A 96 5.58 -10.37 -27.80
N ARG A 97 4.42 -9.95 -27.31
CA ARG A 97 4.24 -8.61 -26.73
C ARG A 97 4.99 -8.43 -25.41
N TYR A 98 4.96 -9.43 -24.52
CA TYR A 98 5.78 -9.40 -23.30
C TYR A 98 7.29 -9.40 -23.59
N LEU A 99 7.74 -10.13 -24.62
CA LEU A 99 9.16 -10.11 -25.00
C LEU A 99 9.60 -8.79 -25.64
N ALA A 100 8.70 -8.11 -26.37
CA ALA A 100 8.99 -6.78 -26.90
C ALA A 100 9.15 -5.73 -25.80
N ASP A 101 8.45 -5.91 -24.67
CA ASP A 101 8.57 -5.08 -23.47
C ASP A 101 9.32 -5.82 -22.35
N ILE A 102 10.58 -6.15 -22.63
CA ILE A 102 11.42 -6.93 -21.72
C ILE A 102 11.72 -6.18 -20.43
N PHE A 103 11.84 -4.84 -20.49
CA PHE A 103 12.15 -4.01 -19.33
C PHE A 103 11.02 -4.07 -18.29
N THR A 104 9.77 -3.79 -18.68
CA THR A 104 8.67 -3.86 -17.72
C THR A 104 8.48 -5.29 -17.22
N THR A 105 8.66 -6.28 -18.08
CA THR A 105 8.58 -7.70 -17.71
C THR A 105 9.59 -8.04 -16.61
N LEU A 106 10.86 -7.67 -16.75
CA LEU A 106 11.90 -7.91 -15.73
C LEU A 106 11.63 -7.15 -14.42
N VAL A 107 11.07 -5.95 -14.51
CA VAL A 107 10.70 -5.17 -13.32
C VAL A 107 9.46 -5.77 -12.63
N ASP A 108 8.56 -6.45 -13.34
CA ASP A 108 7.33 -7.01 -12.77
C ASP A 108 7.41 -8.45 -12.26
N ILE A 109 8.34 -9.28 -12.77
CA ILE A 109 8.53 -10.65 -12.26
C ILE A 109 8.88 -10.70 -10.77
N LYS A 110 8.63 -11.82 -10.09
CA LYS A 110 8.99 -11.95 -8.66
C LYS A 110 10.51 -11.87 -8.46
N TRP A 111 10.94 -11.35 -7.31
CA TRP A 111 12.36 -11.20 -6.95
C TRP A 111 13.20 -12.46 -7.19
N ARG A 112 12.69 -13.63 -6.80
CA ARG A 112 13.39 -14.92 -7.02
C ARG A 112 13.76 -15.18 -8.49
N TYR A 113 12.88 -14.81 -9.42
CA TYR A 113 13.12 -15.01 -10.84
C TYR A 113 14.06 -13.94 -11.39
N ASN A 114 13.93 -12.71 -10.90
CA ASN A 114 14.80 -11.62 -11.31
C ASN A 114 16.26 -11.91 -10.92
N LEU A 115 16.49 -12.28 -9.67
CA LEU A 115 17.82 -12.68 -9.17
C LEU A 115 18.37 -13.87 -9.94
N LEU A 116 17.54 -14.91 -10.17
CA LEU A 116 17.95 -16.07 -10.96
C LEU A 116 18.37 -15.69 -12.39
N ILE A 117 17.61 -14.83 -13.08
CA ILE A 117 17.93 -14.38 -14.43
C ILE A 117 19.27 -13.64 -14.46
N PHE A 118 19.53 -12.75 -13.50
CA PHE A 118 20.82 -12.06 -13.43
C PHE A 118 21.97 -13.00 -13.12
N THR A 119 21.83 -13.91 -12.16
CA THR A 119 22.86 -14.91 -11.85
C THR A 119 23.16 -15.79 -13.07
N LEU A 120 22.13 -16.24 -13.79
CA LEU A 120 22.31 -17.01 -15.02
C LEU A 120 22.97 -16.19 -16.14
N ALA A 121 22.60 -14.91 -16.30
CA ALA A 121 23.21 -14.03 -17.30
C ALA A 121 24.70 -13.79 -17.03
N PHE A 122 25.08 -13.49 -15.78
CA PHE A 122 26.49 -13.32 -15.40
C PHE A 122 27.29 -14.60 -15.57
N THR A 123 26.80 -15.72 -15.03
CA THR A 123 27.48 -17.02 -15.19
C THR A 123 27.63 -17.43 -16.64
N PHE A 124 26.62 -17.21 -17.48
CA PHE A 124 26.69 -17.47 -18.91
C PHE A 124 27.72 -16.57 -19.61
N SER A 125 27.77 -15.27 -19.28
CA SER A 125 28.79 -14.36 -19.81
C SER A 125 30.20 -14.79 -19.44
N TRP A 126 30.44 -15.18 -18.18
CA TRP A 126 31.75 -15.67 -17.73
C TRP A 126 32.15 -16.94 -18.46
N LEU A 127 31.22 -17.86 -18.71
CA LEU A 127 31.50 -19.08 -19.46
C LEU A 127 31.82 -18.81 -20.93
N ILE A 128 31.12 -17.87 -21.58
CA ILE A 128 31.41 -17.48 -22.97
C ILE A 128 32.81 -16.88 -23.06
N PHE A 129 33.14 -15.90 -22.23
CA PHE A 129 34.45 -15.27 -22.28
C PHE A 129 35.56 -16.23 -21.83
N ALA A 130 35.31 -17.11 -20.86
CA ALA A 130 36.25 -18.18 -20.49
C ALA A 130 36.56 -19.10 -21.68
N LEU A 131 35.55 -19.45 -22.48
CA LEU A 131 35.73 -20.24 -23.69
C LEU A 131 36.56 -19.48 -24.73
N VAL A 132 36.29 -18.20 -24.94
CA VAL A 132 37.07 -17.36 -25.86
C VAL A 132 38.53 -17.24 -25.42
N TRP A 133 38.79 -16.97 -24.13
CA TRP A 133 40.13 -16.94 -23.55
C TRP A 133 40.86 -18.27 -23.69
N TRP A 134 40.17 -19.37 -23.42
CA TRP A 134 40.73 -20.70 -23.57
C TRP A 134 41.07 -21.01 -25.03
N LEU A 135 40.22 -20.59 -25.99
CA LEU A 135 40.47 -20.76 -27.42
C LEU A 135 41.67 -19.94 -27.90
N ILE A 136 41.83 -18.70 -27.44
CA ILE A 136 43.00 -17.85 -27.75
C ILE A 136 44.30 -18.51 -27.26
N CYS A 137 44.32 -18.94 -26.00
CA CYS A 137 45.47 -19.65 -25.44
C CYS A 137 45.73 -21.00 -26.14
N PHE A 138 44.68 -21.67 -26.61
CA PHE A 138 44.82 -22.90 -27.38
C PHE A 138 45.38 -22.65 -28.79
N SER A 139 44.91 -21.63 -29.50
CA SER A 139 45.40 -21.30 -30.85
C SER A 139 46.82 -20.75 -30.85
N HIS A 140 47.21 -20.00 -29.82
CA HIS A 140 48.57 -19.50 -29.67
C HIS A 140 49.57 -20.58 -29.21
N GLY A 141 49.08 -21.69 -28.64
CA GLY A 141 49.93 -22.77 -28.11
C GLY A 141 50.41 -22.54 -26.68
N ASP A 142 49.76 -21.66 -25.90
CA ASP A 142 50.06 -21.37 -24.50
C ASP A 142 49.83 -22.58 -23.58
N LEU A 143 48.92 -23.47 -24.00
CA LEU A 143 48.52 -24.65 -23.23
C LEU A 143 49.50 -25.82 -23.37
N ASP A 144 50.41 -25.78 -24.34
CA ASP A 144 51.38 -26.85 -24.59
C ASP A 144 52.48 -26.87 -23.52
N GLU A 145 52.76 -28.05 -22.97
CA GLU A 145 53.74 -28.19 -21.88
C GLU A 145 55.17 -27.79 -22.30
N THR A 146 55.51 -27.94 -23.59
CA THR A 146 56.82 -27.56 -24.15
C THR A 146 57.00 -26.06 -24.15
N ASN A 147 55.99 -25.31 -24.57
CA ASN A 147 56.02 -23.85 -24.64
C ASN A 147 55.97 -23.25 -23.25
N ARG A 148 55.20 -23.84 -22.33
CA ARG A 148 55.10 -23.38 -20.95
C ARG A 148 56.39 -23.54 -20.13
N LYS A 149 57.26 -24.49 -20.50
CA LYS A 149 58.58 -24.69 -19.87
C LYS A 149 59.70 -23.90 -20.56
N ASN A 150 59.41 -23.28 -21.70
CA ASN A 150 60.39 -22.51 -22.47
C ASN A 150 60.49 -21.08 -21.93
N PRO A 151 61.65 -20.64 -21.41
CA PRO A 151 61.81 -19.28 -20.88
C PRO A 151 61.75 -18.19 -21.97
N ASN A 152 61.92 -18.55 -23.24
CA ASN A 152 61.87 -17.60 -24.36
C ASN A 152 60.47 -17.47 -24.98
N PHE A 153 59.47 -18.21 -24.47
CA PHE A 153 58.09 -18.14 -24.98
C PHE A 153 57.25 -17.28 -24.04
N THR A 154 56.69 -16.20 -24.57
CA THR A 154 55.81 -15.28 -23.87
C THR A 154 54.35 -15.64 -24.16
N PRO A 155 53.56 -16.09 -23.16
CA PRO A 155 52.17 -16.48 -23.38
C PRO A 155 51.26 -15.25 -23.55
N CYS A 156 50.11 -15.40 -24.21
CA CYS A 156 49.12 -14.30 -24.31
C CYS A 156 48.59 -13.89 -22.93
N VAL A 157 48.34 -14.87 -22.05
CA VAL A 157 47.91 -14.64 -20.67
C VAL A 157 48.70 -15.52 -19.72
N VAL A 158 49.28 -14.89 -18.70
CA VAL A 158 50.13 -15.57 -17.73
C VAL A 158 49.29 -16.50 -16.83
N GLN A 159 49.83 -17.70 -16.55
CA GLN A 159 49.26 -18.70 -15.62
C GLN A 159 47.89 -19.30 -16.02
N ILE A 160 47.57 -19.36 -17.32
CA ILE A 160 46.48 -20.20 -17.84
C ILE A 160 46.99 -21.63 -18.07
N LYS A 161 46.37 -22.62 -17.41
CA LYS A 161 46.76 -24.04 -17.42
C LYS A 161 45.65 -24.97 -17.89
N SER A 162 44.40 -24.60 -17.65
CA SER A 162 43.20 -25.37 -17.96
C SER A 162 42.01 -24.43 -18.21
N PHE A 163 40.89 -24.99 -18.65
CA PHE A 163 39.64 -24.22 -18.78
C PHE A 163 39.24 -23.52 -17.47
N THR A 164 39.45 -24.16 -16.32
CA THR A 164 39.15 -23.57 -15.01
C THR A 164 39.98 -22.31 -14.74
N SER A 165 41.26 -22.29 -15.12
CA SER A 165 42.07 -21.06 -14.98
C SER A 165 41.66 -19.95 -15.95
N ALA A 166 41.18 -20.31 -17.15
CA ALA A 166 40.61 -19.33 -18.09
C ALA A 166 39.27 -18.77 -17.57
N LEU A 167 38.46 -19.61 -16.90
CA LEU A 167 37.23 -19.17 -16.23
C LEU A 167 37.51 -18.21 -15.08
N LEU A 168 38.50 -18.53 -14.23
CA LEU A 168 38.92 -17.62 -13.16
C LEU A 168 39.39 -16.28 -13.74
N PHE A 169 40.23 -16.31 -14.78
CA PHE A 169 40.67 -15.09 -15.46
C PHE A 169 39.49 -14.30 -16.06
N SER A 170 38.53 -14.98 -16.69
CA SER A 170 37.33 -14.33 -17.21
C SER A 170 36.50 -13.64 -16.12
N ILE A 171 36.38 -14.23 -14.94
CA ILE A 171 35.68 -13.63 -13.80
C ILE A 171 36.49 -12.44 -13.25
N GLU A 172 37.81 -12.62 -13.08
CA GLU A 172 38.73 -11.59 -12.60
C GLU A 172 38.71 -10.33 -13.49
N THR A 173 38.67 -10.52 -14.82
CA THR A 173 38.62 -9.44 -15.81
C THR A 173 37.26 -8.77 -15.86
N GLN A 174 36.16 -9.53 -16.00
CA GLN A 174 34.83 -8.94 -16.17
C GLN A 174 34.31 -8.24 -14.89
N HIS A 175 34.63 -8.78 -13.71
CA HIS A 175 34.26 -8.17 -12.44
C HIS A 175 35.34 -7.23 -11.88
N THR A 176 36.40 -7.00 -12.65
CA THR A 176 37.51 -6.11 -12.31
C THR A 176 38.12 -6.42 -10.93
N ILE A 177 38.20 -7.70 -10.56
CA ILE A 177 38.85 -8.13 -9.31
C ILE A 177 40.37 -8.05 -9.47
N GLY A 178 40.88 -8.59 -10.60
CA GLY A 178 42.28 -8.50 -10.99
C GLY A 178 43.29 -8.89 -9.90
N TYR A 179 43.30 -10.16 -9.47
CA TYR A 179 44.25 -10.60 -8.43
C TYR A 179 45.73 -10.43 -8.84
N GLY A 180 46.02 -10.24 -10.13
CA GLY A 180 47.36 -9.94 -10.67
C GLY A 180 48.22 -11.17 -10.98
N ALA A 181 47.90 -12.32 -10.37
CA ALA A 181 48.57 -13.58 -10.69
C ALA A 181 48.35 -14.04 -12.15
N ARG A 182 47.20 -13.67 -12.73
CA ARG A 182 46.87 -13.85 -14.15
C ARG A 182 46.70 -12.48 -14.78
N HIS A 183 47.45 -12.21 -15.83
CA HIS A 183 47.39 -10.94 -16.55
C HIS A 183 47.75 -11.17 -18.02
N THR A 184 47.18 -10.34 -18.89
CA THR A 184 47.43 -10.32 -20.33
C THR A 184 48.79 -9.71 -20.62
N THR A 185 49.51 -10.25 -21.60
CA THR A 185 50.77 -9.70 -22.13
C THR A 185 50.53 -8.93 -23.43
N GLU A 186 51.56 -8.26 -23.94
CA GLU A 186 51.49 -7.46 -25.17
C GLU A 186 51.63 -8.29 -26.46
N GLU A 187 51.90 -9.60 -26.34
CA GLU A 187 52.22 -10.48 -27.47
C GLU A 187 51.04 -10.70 -28.44
N CYS A 188 49.83 -10.81 -27.90
CA CYS A 188 48.65 -11.23 -28.65
C CYS A 188 47.63 -10.08 -28.77
N PRO A 189 47.53 -9.42 -29.94
CA PRO A 189 46.56 -8.33 -30.14
C PRO A 189 45.10 -8.77 -30.00
N GLU A 190 44.80 -10.03 -30.29
CA GLU A 190 43.47 -10.63 -30.12
C GLU A 190 43.03 -10.66 -28.66
N ALA A 191 43.95 -10.98 -27.74
CA ALA A 191 43.71 -10.98 -26.31
C ALA A 191 43.37 -9.57 -25.81
N ILE A 192 44.10 -8.55 -26.26
CA ILE A 192 43.85 -7.15 -25.91
C ILE A 192 42.44 -6.73 -26.39
N THR A 193 42.07 -7.10 -27.62
CA THR A 193 40.76 -6.78 -28.19
C THR A 193 39.63 -7.44 -27.41
N VAL A 194 39.77 -8.73 -27.07
CA VAL A 194 38.79 -9.45 -26.24
C VAL A 194 38.68 -8.85 -24.85
N MET A 195 39.79 -8.47 -24.23
CA MET A 195 39.79 -7.80 -22.93
C MET A 195 39.01 -6.48 -22.96
N MET A 196 39.18 -5.66 -24.01
CA MET A 196 38.44 -4.41 -24.20
C MET A 196 36.93 -4.67 -24.35
N LEU A 197 36.55 -5.61 -25.23
CA LEU A 197 35.15 -5.97 -25.46
C LEU A 197 34.49 -6.55 -24.19
N GLN A 198 35.21 -7.43 -23.48
CA GLN A 198 34.73 -8.02 -22.23
C GLN A 198 34.50 -6.97 -21.16
N SER A 199 35.43 -6.01 -21.02
CA SER A 199 35.31 -4.92 -20.05
C SER A 199 34.09 -4.04 -20.35
N CYS A 200 33.90 -3.63 -21.61
CA CYS A 200 32.73 -2.87 -22.04
C CYS A 200 31.43 -3.64 -21.77
N PHE A 201 31.38 -4.92 -22.14
CA PHE A 201 30.20 -5.77 -21.92
C PHE A 201 29.87 -5.94 -20.43
N GLY A 202 30.88 -6.16 -19.59
CA GLY A 202 30.74 -6.30 -18.14
C GLY A 202 30.08 -5.07 -17.51
N VAL A 203 30.55 -3.87 -17.87
CA VAL A 203 29.99 -2.60 -17.40
C VAL A 203 28.54 -2.42 -17.85
N ILE A 204 28.21 -2.75 -19.11
CA ILE A 204 26.84 -2.69 -19.62
C ILE A 204 25.90 -3.62 -18.83
N CYS A 205 26.31 -4.87 -18.61
CA CYS A 205 25.52 -5.83 -17.84
C CYS A 205 25.32 -5.38 -16.39
N GLN A 206 26.36 -4.86 -15.75
CA GLN A 206 26.28 -4.34 -14.39
C GLN A 206 25.36 -3.12 -14.28
N ALA A 207 25.45 -2.18 -15.23
CA ALA A 207 24.58 -1.01 -15.29
C ALA A 207 23.11 -1.41 -15.49
N MET A 208 22.83 -2.37 -16.38
CA MET A 208 21.48 -2.91 -16.59
C MET A 208 20.91 -3.56 -15.33
N MET A 209 21.70 -4.38 -14.62
CA MET A 209 21.26 -5.00 -13.37
C MET A 209 20.90 -3.93 -12.32
N THR A 210 21.81 -2.99 -12.07
CA THR A 210 21.60 -1.92 -11.09
C THR A 210 20.37 -1.08 -11.45
N GLY A 211 20.20 -0.73 -12.73
CA GLY A 211 19.03 0.02 -13.20
C GLY A 211 17.71 -0.71 -12.98
N ILE A 212 17.65 -2.02 -13.28
CA ILE A 212 16.45 -2.83 -13.06
C ILE A 212 16.16 -3.01 -11.56
N VAL A 213 17.20 -3.28 -10.76
CA VAL A 213 17.05 -3.43 -9.29
C VAL A 213 16.56 -2.13 -8.67
N PHE A 214 17.14 -0.99 -9.05
CA PHE A 214 16.69 0.33 -8.60
C PHE A 214 15.24 0.60 -9.01
N ALA A 215 14.91 0.46 -10.30
CA ALA A 215 13.55 0.65 -10.81
C ALA A 215 12.52 -0.24 -10.08
N LYS A 216 12.90 -1.48 -9.74
CA LYS A 216 12.05 -2.42 -9.02
C LYS A 216 11.87 -2.05 -7.54
N LEU A 217 12.93 -1.58 -6.87
CA LEU A 217 12.87 -1.14 -5.47
C LEU A 217 12.06 0.15 -5.32
N SER A 218 12.16 1.05 -6.29
CA SER A 218 11.43 2.31 -6.25
C SER A 218 9.92 2.11 -6.37
N ARG A 219 9.43 1.03 -7.01
CA ARG A 219 7.98 0.82 -7.22
C ARG A 219 7.18 0.81 -5.90
N PRO A 220 6.15 1.67 -5.77
CA PRO A 220 5.38 1.81 -4.53
C PRO A 220 4.33 0.71 -4.32
N LYS A 221 4.57 -0.55 -4.76
CA LYS A 221 3.55 -1.62 -4.67
C LYS A 221 3.07 -1.87 -3.22
N LYS A 222 4.00 -1.81 -2.26
CA LYS A 222 3.68 -1.97 -0.84
C LYS A 222 2.99 -0.75 -0.22
N ARG A 223 2.98 0.40 -0.91
CA ARG A 223 2.33 1.60 -0.39
C ARG A 223 0.82 1.52 -0.51
N ALA A 224 0.31 0.91 -1.58
CA ALA A 224 -1.13 0.66 -1.72
C ALA A 224 -1.67 -0.22 -0.57
N GLU A 225 -0.87 -1.12 -0.01
CA GLU A 225 -1.27 -1.99 1.11
C GLU A 225 -1.41 -1.23 2.45
N THR A 226 -0.81 -0.04 2.59
CA THR A 226 -0.95 0.78 3.81
C THR A 226 -2.11 1.76 3.75
N LEU A 227 -2.76 1.87 2.59
CA LEU A 227 -4.01 2.59 2.42
C LEU A 227 -5.15 1.65 2.78
N MET A 228 -5.97 2.07 3.73
CA MET A 228 -7.05 1.28 4.28
C MET A 228 -8.40 1.78 3.82
N PHE A 229 -9.30 0.83 3.57
CA PHE A 229 -10.72 1.07 3.35
C PHE A 229 -11.51 0.47 4.52
N SER A 230 -12.68 1.04 4.84
CA SER A 230 -13.60 0.41 5.79
C SER A 230 -14.01 -0.99 5.31
N LYS A 231 -14.19 -1.94 6.24
CA LYS A 231 -14.66 -3.30 5.90
C LYS A 231 -16.05 -3.25 5.27
N ASN A 232 -16.91 -2.41 5.82
CA ASN A 232 -18.29 -2.19 5.40
C ASN A 232 -18.45 -0.76 4.88
N ALA A 233 -19.39 -0.59 3.95
CA ALA A 233 -19.93 0.72 3.61
C ALA A 233 -21.25 0.91 4.36
N CYS A 234 -21.71 2.14 4.50
CA CYS A 234 -22.94 2.44 5.23
C CYS A 234 -23.85 3.33 4.41
N ILE A 235 -25.17 3.21 4.60
CA ILE A 235 -26.15 4.14 4.07
C ILE A 235 -26.86 4.78 5.26
N CYS A 236 -26.87 6.12 5.32
CA CYS A 236 -27.66 6.85 6.30
C CYS A 236 -28.16 8.18 5.75
N LYS A 237 -29.10 8.79 6.48
CA LYS A 237 -29.58 10.13 6.18
C LYS A 237 -28.57 11.17 6.70
N GLN A 238 -28.11 12.06 5.83
CA GLN A 238 -27.24 13.18 6.18
C GLN A 238 -27.78 14.45 5.51
N ASP A 239 -27.98 15.51 6.30
CA ASP A 239 -28.53 16.80 5.83
C ASP A 239 -29.83 16.66 5.02
N GLY A 240 -30.69 15.74 5.45
CA GLY A 240 -31.96 15.48 4.79
C GLY A 240 -31.91 14.47 3.64
N GLU A 241 -30.74 14.19 3.06
CA GLU A 241 -30.56 13.32 1.88
C GLU A 241 -30.06 11.92 2.30
N LEU A 242 -30.30 10.89 1.48
CA LEU A 242 -29.68 9.57 1.69
C LEU A 242 -28.28 9.56 1.06
N CYS A 243 -27.30 9.14 1.85
CA CYS A 243 -25.91 9.12 1.45
C CYS A 243 -25.30 7.75 1.67
N LEU A 244 -24.49 7.29 0.69
CA LEU A 244 -23.64 6.13 0.82
C LEU A 244 -22.23 6.55 1.26
N LEU A 245 -21.75 5.90 2.31
CA LEU A 245 -20.55 6.27 3.05
C LEU A 245 -19.54 5.13 3.03
N PHE A 246 -18.28 5.44 2.78
CA PHE A 246 -17.16 4.53 3.07
C PHE A 246 -15.99 5.32 3.61
N ARG A 247 -15.14 4.68 4.44
CA ARG A 247 -14.01 5.37 5.07
C ARG A 247 -12.71 4.96 4.42
N VAL A 248 -11.84 5.94 4.20
CA VAL A 248 -10.47 5.77 3.73
C VAL A 248 -9.48 6.31 4.76
N GLY A 249 -8.27 5.76 4.82
CA GLY A 249 -7.21 6.25 5.69
C GLY A 249 -5.83 5.75 5.28
N ASP A 250 -4.78 6.41 5.78
CA ASP A 250 -3.38 5.97 5.63
C ASP A 250 -2.82 5.55 6.99
N MET A 251 -2.24 4.36 7.07
CA MET A 251 -1.56 3.87 8.27
C MET A 251 -0.23 4.57 8.53
N ARG A 252 0.37 5.19 7.52
CA ARG A 252 1.69 5.81 7.61
C ARG A 252 1.59 7.31 7.90
N LYS A 253 2.67 7.86 8.47
CA LYS A 253 2.79 9.30 8.74
C LYS A 253 3.11 10.13 7.51
N SER A 254 3.83 9.57 6.54
CA SER A 254 4.15 10.30 5.31
C SER A 254 2.89 10.46 4.47
N HIS A 255 2.81 11.53 3.68
CA HIS A 255 1.58 11.91 3.02
C HIS A 255 1.41 11.24 1.65
N ILE A 256 0.15 11.13 1.24
CA ILE A 256 -0.21 10.89 -0.17
C ILE A 256 -0.59 12.25 -0.76
N VAL A 257 0.24 12.70 -1.69
CA VAL A 257 0.06 13.97 -2.39
C VAL A 257 -0.96 13.78 -3.51
N GLU A 258 -1.79 14.78 -3.78
CA GLU A 258 -2.85 14.72 -4.81
C GLU A 258 -3.75 13.48 -4.70
N ALA A 259 -4.06 13.09 -3.46
CA ALA A 259 -4.96 11.98 -3.20
C ALA A 259 -6.35 12.30 -3.77
N HIS A 260 -6.92 11.39 -4.54
CA HIS A 260 -8.28 11.52 -5.04
C HIS A 260 -8.98 10.17 -5.14
N VAL A 261 -10.31 10.20 -5.00
CA VAL A 261 -11.13 8.99 -4.97
C VAL A 261 -12.07 8.89 -6.15
N ARG A 262 -12.26 7.66 -6.62
CA ARG A 262 -13.21 7.30 -7.67
C ARG A 262 -13.97 6.07 -7.26
N ALA A 263 -15.21 5.94 -7.70
CA ALA A 263 -15.98 4.74 -7.44
C ALA A 263 -16.86 4.36 -8.62
N VAL A 264 -17.02 3.06 -8.81
CA VAL A 264 -17.82 2.49 -9.90
C VAL A 264 -18.69 1.36 -9.36
N VAL A 265 -19.92 1.29 -9.83
CA VAL A 265 -20.82 0.16 -9.60
C VAL A 265 -20.79 -0.74 -10.82
N ILE A 266 -20.40 -2.00 -10.62
CA ILE A 266 -20.51 -3.03 -11.65
C ILE A 266 -21.81 -3.79 -11.46
N LYS A 267 -22.71 -3.67 -12.45
CA LYS A 267 -23.95 -4.46 -12.52
C LYS A 267 -24.29 -4.83 -13.95
N LYS A 268 -25.14 -5.85 -14.12
CA LYS A 268 -25.66 -6.23 -15.43
C LYS A 268 -26.58 -5.13 -15.96
N LYS A 269 -26.36 -4.67 -17.20
CA LYS A 269 -27.24 -3.73 -17.90
C LYS A 269 -27.86 -4.43 -19.11
N VAL A 270 -29.16 -4.22 -19.32
CA VAL A 270 -29.85 -4.61 -20.56
C VAL A 270 -30.24 -3.31 -21.26
N THR A 271 -29.81 -3.12 -22.51
CA THR A 271 -30.14 -1.92 -23.27
C THR A 271 -31.58 -1.97 -23.78
N LYS A 272 -32.10 -0.82 -24.26
CA LYS A 272 -33.45 -0.76 -24.83
C LYS A 272 -33.59 -1.62 -26.08
N GLU A 273 -32.49 -1.83 -26.79
CA GLU A 273 -32.34 -2.68 -27.97
C GLU A 273 -32.20 -4.18 -27.63
N GLY A 274 -32.16 -4.52 -26.33
CA GLY A 274 -32.05 -5.90 -25.86
C GLY A 274 -30.62 -6.44 -25.74
N GLU A 275 -29.59 -5.59 -25.91
CA GLU A 275 -28.20 -6.00 -25.70
C GLU A 275 -27.92 -6.22 -24.21
N VAL A 276 -27.33 -7.37 -23.87
CA VAL A 276 -27.00 -7.72 -22.49
C VAL A 276 -25.52 -7.47 -22.22
N MET A 277 -25.23 -6.47 -21.38
CA MET A 277 -23.87 -6.13 -20.94
C MET A 277 -23.65 -6.68 -19.52
N PRO A 278 -22.88 -7.77 -19.35
CA PRO A 278 -22.80 -8.48 -18.06
C PRO A 278 -22.04 -7.73 -16.96
N LEU A 279 -21.02 -6.94 -17.32
CA LEU A 279 -20.16 -6.19 -16.40
C LEU A 279 -20.14 -4.70 -16.79
N TYR A 280 -21.32 -4.09 -16.86
CA TYR A 280 -21.41 -2.66 -17.18
C TYR A 280 -20.97 -1.84 -15.96
N GLN A 281 -20.16 -0.80 -16.22
CA GLN A 281 -19.63 0.09 -15.19
C GLN A 281 -20.49 1.35 -15.15
N PHE A 282 -21.15 1.59 -14.01
CA PHE A 282 -21.82 2.84 -13.70
C PHE A 282 -20.89 3.69 -12.84
N ASP A 283 -20.56 4.89 -13.30
CA ASP A 283 -19.76 5.83 -12.52
C ASP A 283 -20.57 6.36 -11.33
N VAL A 284 -19.92 6.61 -10.20
CA VAL A 284 -20.55 7.10 -8.98
C VAL A 284 -19.97 8.45 -8.63
N ASN A 285 -20.81 9.48 -8.59
CA ASN A 285 -20.37 10.84 -8.29
C ASN A 285 -19.94 10.98 -6.82
N LEU A 286 -18.65 11.22 -6.59
CA LEU A 286 -18.07 11.50 -5.27
C LEU A 286 -17.75 13.00 -5.08
N GLY A 287 -18.34 13.87 -5.90
CA GLY A 287 -18.10 15.31 -5.88
C GLY A 287 -16.96 15.75 -6.78
N PHE A 288 -16.77 15.07 -7.93
CA PHE A 288 -15.74 15.40 -8.92
C PHE A 288 -15.90 16.83 -9.49
N ALA A 289 -17.14 17.22 -9.80
CA ALA A 289 -17.44 18.56 -10.34
C ALA A 289 -17.08 19.69 -9.36
N ASP A 290 -17.30 19.47 -8.07
CA ASP A 290 -16.97 20.40 -6.99
C ASP A 290 -15.51 20.27 -6.52
N GLY A 291 -14.80 19.26 -7.02
CA GLY A 291 -13.45 18.90 -6.61
C GLY A 291 -13.32 18.40 -5.17
N ARG A 292 -14.42 17.88 -4.58
CA ARG A 292 -14.46 17.23 -3.25
C ARG A 292 -13.88 15.81 -3.27
N ASP A 293 -13.69 15.24 -4.45
CA ASP A 293 -13.01 13.97 -4.67
C ASP A 293 -11.51 14.05 -4.34
N ARG A 294 -10.93 15.25 -4.40
CA ARG A 294 -9.55 15.55 -3.98
C ARG A 294 -9.46 15.62 -2.46
N LEU A 295 -8.69 14.72 -1.89
CA LEU A 295 -8.60 14.50 -0.46
C LEU A 295 -7.31 15.06 0.13
N PHE A 296 -7.43 15.72 1.28
CA PHE A 296 -6.31 15.94 2.19
C PHE A 296 -6.22 14.78 3.19
N LEU A 297 -5.56 13.68 2.79
CA LEU A 297 -5.56 12.41 3.53
C LEU A 297 -4.48 12.35 4.63
N VAL A 298 -4.59 13.22 5.64
CA VAL A 298 -3.71 13.19 6.84
C VAL A 298 -4.31 12.34 7.96
N TRP A 299 -5.64 12.29 8.05
CA TRP A 299 -6.40 11.43 8.95
C TRP A 299 -7.46 10.66 8.15
N PRO A 300 -8.09 9.63 8.76
CA PRO A 300 -9.18 8.93 8.10
C PRO A 300 -10.33 9.85 7.69
N VAL A 301 -10.69 9.84 6.41
CA VAL A 301 -11.78 10.63 5.84
C VAL A 301 -12.96 9.72 5.50
N ILE A 302 -14.18 10.19 5.76
CA ILE A 302 -15.40 9.53 5.30
C ILE A 302 -15.76 10.13 3.95
N ILE A 303 -15.80 9.27 2.93
CA ILE A 303 -16.23 9.63 1.59
C ILE A 303 -17.73 9.48 1.51
N VAL A 304 -18.38 10.50 0.95
CA VAL A 304 -19.83 10.61 0.88
C VAL A 304 -20.26 10.64 -0.58
N HIS A 305 -21.07 9.67 -0.97
CA HIS A 305 -21.84 9.70 -2.22
C HIS A 305 -23.28 10.07 -1.88
N LYS A 306 -23.75 11.20 -2.41
CA LYS A 306 -25.17 11.58 -2.33
C LYS A 306 -25.96 10.74 -3.32
N ILE A 307 -27.03 10.10 -2.84
CA ILE A 307 -27.91 9.29 -3.69
C ILE A 307 -28.95 10.24 -4.31
N ASP A 308 -28.62 10.77 -5.49
CA ASP A 308 -29.46 11.63 -6.33
C ASP A 308 -30.12 10.84 -7.47
N GLU A 309 -30.90 11.52 -8.32
CA GLU A 309 -31.63 10.92 -9.45
C GLU A 309 -30.71 10.21 -10.46
N ASP A 310 -29.48 10.69 -10.61
CA ASP A 310 -28.47 10.11 -11.49
C ASP A 310 -27.73 8.91 -10.84
N SER A 311 -27.90 8.71 -9.53
CA SER A 311 -27.23 7.65 -8.80
C SER A 311 -27.74 6.26 -9.19
N PRO A 312 -26.87 5.25 -9.35
CA PRO A 312 -27.29 3.87 -9.58
C PRO A 312 -28.03 3.25 -8.39
N PHE A 313 -28.11 3.95 -7.25
CA PHE A 313 -28.78 3.56 -6.02
C PHE A 313 -30.12 4.29 -5.78
N TRP A 314 -30.56 5.16 -6.70
CA TRP A 314 -31.76 6.01 -6.52
C TRP A 314 -33.05 5.25 -6.16
N ASP A 315 -33.35 4.21 -6.93
CA ASP A 315 -34.54 3.36 -6.76
C ASP A 315 -34.34 2.23 -5.72
N MET A 316 -33.21 2.20 -5.00
CA MET A 316 -32.86 1.06 -4.14
C MET A 316 -33.39 1.22 -2.71
N SER A 317 -34.28 0.31 -2.31
CA SER A 317 -34.75 0.17 -0.93
C SER A 317 -33.81 -0.72 -0.09
N PRO A 318 -33.93 -0.73 1.26
CA PRO A 318 -33.17 -1.63 2.13
C PRO A 318 -33.39 -3.12 1.77
N ASP A 319 -34.61 -3.49 1.38
CA ASP A 319 -34.94 -4.86 1.00
C ASP A 319 -34.34 -5.24 -0.35
N ASP A 320 -34.29 -4.28 -1.29
CA ASP A 320 -33.74 -4.50 -2.62
C ASP A 320 -32.22 -4.58 -2.61
N LEU A 321 -31.56 -3.82 -1.73
CA LEU A 321 -30.12 -3.90 -1.50
C LEU A 321 -29.66 -5.34 -1.28
N HIS A 322 -30.43 -6.15 -0.53
CA HIS A 322 -30.08 -7.55 -0.26
C HIS A 322 -30.38 -8.50 -1.45
N LYS A 323 -31.33 -8.14 -2.31
CA LYS A 323 -31.74 -8.96 -3.46
C LYS A 323 -30.84 -8.71 -4.67
N GLU A 324 -30.46 -7.46 -4.87
CA GLU A 324 -29.71 -7.00 -6.02
C GLU A 324 -28.32 -7.63 -6.18
N GLN A 325 -27.86 -7.72 -7.42
CA GLN A 325 -26.55 -8.27 -7.79
C GLN A 325 -25.68 -7.19 -8.41
N PHE A 326 -24.90 -6.51 -7.56
CA PHE A 326 -23.89 -5.55 -8.00
C PHE A 326 -22.62 -5.64 -7.15
N GLU A 327 -21.55 -5.00 -7.60
CA GLU A 327 -20.33 -4.80 -6.82
C GLU A 327 -19.93 -3.32 -6.89
N PHE A 328 -19.82 -2.68 -5.73
CA PHE A 328 -19.38 -1.30 -5.62
C PHE A 328 -17.86 -1.25 -5.40
N ILE A 329 -17.11 -0.82 -6.40
CA ILE A 329 -15.66 -0.77 -6.37
C ILE A 329 -15.23 0.67 -6.09
N VAL A 330 -14.32 0.82 -5.12
CA VAL A 330 -13.71 2.10 -4.76
C VAL A 330 -12.23 2.07 -5.10
N ILE A 331 -11.74 3.21 -5.59
CA ILE A 331 -10.37 3.40 -6.05
C ILE A 331 -9.85 4.68 -5.41
N LEU A 332 -8.70 4.59 -4.75
CA LEU A 332 -7.96 5.71 -4.22
C LEU A 332 -6.64 5.82 -4.99
N GLU A 333 -6.43 6.96 -5.62
CA GLU A 333 -5.21 7.28 -6.36
C GLU A 333 -4.50 8.44 -5.67
N GLY A 334 -3.18 8.49 -5.83
CA GLY A 334 -2.38 9.61 -5.35
C GLY A 334 -0.89 9.34 -5.54
N ILE A 335 -0.07 10.32 -5.19
CA ILE A 335 1.38 10.30 -5.37
C ILE A 335 2.05 10.05 -4.03
N VAL A 336 2.98 9.10 -4.01
CA VAL A 336 3.77 8.80 -2.80
C VAL A 336 4.83 9.88 -2.61
N GLU A 337 4.74 10.64 -1.52
CA GLU A 337 5.62 11.78 -1.21
C GLU A 337 7.12 11.47 -1.38
N SER A 338 7.58 10.31 -0.90
CA SER A 338 9.00 9.97 -0.93
C SER A 338 9.55 9.57 -2.30
N THR A 339 8.69 9.13 -3.23
CA THR A 339 9.15 8.60 -4.54
C THR A 339 8.62 9.38 -5.73
N GLY A 340 7.66 10.28 -5.54
CA GLY A 340 7.00 11.02 -6.62
C GLY A 340 6.21 10.13 -7.59
N MET A 341 6.03 8.85 -7.28
CA MET A 341 5.30 7.91 -8.13
C MET A 341 3.83 7.79 -7.70
N THR A 342 2.96 7.65 -8.69
CA THR A 342 1.56 7.37 -8.47
C THR A 342 1.35 5.95 -7.93
N THR A 343 0.44 5.82 -6.97
CA THR A 343 -0.03 4.57 -6.39
C THR A 343 -1.54 4.52 -6.46
N GLN A 344 -2.09 3.32 -6.63
CA GLN A 344 -3.53 3.09 -6.68
C GLN A 344 -3.89 1.96 -5.71
N ALA A 345 -4.73 2.27 -4.72
CA ALA A 345 -5.34 1.30 -3.83
C ALA A 345 -6.80 1.09 -4.24
N ARG A 346 -7.28 -0.14 -4.13
CA ARG A 346 -8.63 -0.54 -4.56
C ARG A 346 -9.28 -1.39 -3.48
N SER A 347 -10.60 -1.30 -3.36
CA SER A 347 -11.40 -2.22 -2.58
C SER A 347 -12.78 -2.35 -3.21
N SER A 348 -13.58 -3.31 -2.76
CA SER A 348 -14.97 -3.42 -3.21
C SER A 348 -15.91 -3.84 -2.12
N TYR A 349 -17.17 -3.45 -2.28
CA TYR A 349 -18.28 -3.73 -1.40
C TYR A 349 -19.35 -4.52 -2.17
N LEU A 350 -19.63 -5.72 -1.66
CA LEU A 350 -20.80 -6.49 -2.09
C LEU A 350 -22.05 -5.95 -1.39
N PRO A 351 -23.26 -6.27 -1.88
CA PRO A 351 -24.49 -5.70 -1.31
C PRO A 351 -24.67 -6.06 0.18
N GLY A 352 -24.27 -7.27 0.58
CA GLY A 352 -24.26 -7.68 2.00
C GLY A 352 -23.11 -7.12 2.84
N GLU A 353 -22.24 -6.29 2.27
CA GLU A 353 -21.21 -5.53 3.00
C GLU A 353 -21.58 -4.04 3.12
N ILE A 354 -22.72 -3.63 2.57
CA ILE A 354 -23.31 -2.29 2.70
C ILE A 354 -24.38 -2.35 3.79
N LEU A 355 -24.22 -1.55 4.83
CA LEU A 355 -25.09 -1.56 6.00
C LEU A 355 -26.07 -0.38 5.95
N TRP A 356 -27.36 -0.66 5.87
CA TRP A 356 -28.40 0.37 5.91
C TRP A 356 -28.64 0.87 7.34
N GLY A 357 -28.89 2.17 7.51
CA GLY A 357 -29.19 2.78 8.80
C GLY A 357 -28.01 2.78 9.77
N GLN A 358 -26.79 2.84 9.25
CA GLN A 358 -25.56 2.87 10.04
C GLN A 358 -24.73 4.10 9.67
N ARG A 359 -23.99 4.64 10.64
CA ARG A 359 -22.93 5.63 10.39
C ARG A 359 -21.62 5.13 10.99
N PHE A 360 -20.50 5.67 10.55
CA PHE A 360 -19.22 5.32 11.15
C PHE A 360 -19.03 5.97 12.54
N ASP A 361 -18.37 5.23 13.44
CA ASP A 361 -18.02 5.73 14.77
C ASP A 361 -16.92 6.82 14.72
N ARG A 362 -16.90 7.73 15.69
CA ARG A 362 -15.93 8.84 15.73
C ARG A 362 -14.53 8.32 16.11
N LEU A 363 -13.53 8.69 15.31
CA LEU A 363 -12.13 8.24 15.50
C LEU A 363 -11.24 9.25 16.20
N VAL A 364 -11.56 10.54 16.05
CA VAL A 364 -10.71 11.64 16.51
C VAL A 364 -11.13 12.02 17.93
N THR A 365 -10.14 12.04 18.83
CA THR A 365 -10.27 12.56 20.18
C THR A 365 -9.20 13.62 20.41
N PHE A 366 -9.59 14.73 21.04
CA PHE A 366 -8.66 15.78 21.41
C PHE A 366 -8.12 15.50 22.82
N GLN A 367 -6.81 15.32 22.94
CA GLN A 367 -6.16 15.15 24.24
C GLN A 367 -5.84 16.51 24.84
N LYS A 368 -6.57 16.89 25.90
CA LYS A 368 -6.39 18.18 26.58
C LYS A 368 -5.02 18.32 27.25
N GLU A 369 -4.38 17.20 27.63
CA GLU A 369 -3.09 17.20 28.34
C GLU A 369 -1.92 17.65 27.44
N ASN A 370 -1.89 17.18 26.19
CA ASN A 370 -0.77 17.41 25.27
C ASN A 370 -1.12 18.37 24.13
N GLY A 371 -2.38 18.82 24.03
CA GLY A 371 -2.87 19.67 22.94
C GLY A 371 -2.91 18.99 21.57
N GLN A 372 -2.84 17.65 21.51
CA GLN A 372 -2.75 16.87 20.27
C GLN A 372 -4.06 16.13 19.96
N TYR A 373 -4.30 15.91 18.66
CA TYR A 373 -5.38 15.05 18.19
C TYR A 373 -4.89 13.59 18.13
N GLN A 374 -5.59 12.70 18.82
CA GLN A 374 -5.35 11.27 18.77
C GLN A 374 -6.39 10.59 17.87
N ILE A 375 -5.93 9.65 17.04
CA ILE A 375 -6.76 8.86 16.15
C ILE A 375 -6.70 7.40 16.59
N ASP A 376 -7.82 6.86 17.05
CA ASP A 376 -7.93 5.47 17.47
C ASP A 376 -8.34 4.57 16.29
N TYR A 377 -7.36 3.94 15.65
CA TYR A 377 -7.58 3.03 14.52
C TYR A 377 -8.32 1.73 14.90
N SER A 378 -8.45 1.38 16.19
CA SER A 378 -9.24 0.22 16.60
C SER A 378 -10.74 0.37 16.23
N ARG A 379 -11.21 1.62 16.18
CA ARG A 379 -12.59 1.98 15.80
C ARG A 379 -12.75 2.26 14.32
N PHE A 380 -11.69 2.14 13.51
CA PHE A 380 -11.70 2.53 12.10
C PHE A 380 -12.82 1.85 11.30
N HIS A 381 -13.13 0.60 11.63
CA HIS A 381 -14.19 -0.17 10.98
C HIS A 381 -15.54 -0.14 11.70
N ASN A 382 -15.62 0.46 12.89
CA ASN A 382 -16.82 0.40 13.72
C ASN A 382 -17.91 1.31 13.16
N THR A 383 -19.14 0.83 13.23
CA THR A 383 -20.35 1.53 12.82
C THR A 383 -21.36 1.52 13.95
N ILE A 384 -22.21 2.54 14.00
CA ILE A 384 -23.29 2.69 14.97
C ILE A 384 -24.63 2.86 14.25
N PRO A 385 -25.71 2.26 14.78
CA PRO A 385 -27.05 2.40 14.20
C PRO A 385 -27.55 3.85 14.34
N VAL A 386 -28.29 4.30 13.33
CA VAL A 386 -28.91 5.62 13.29
C VAL A 386 -30.31 5.49 12.69
N GLU A 387 -31.24 6.28 13.20
CA GLU A 387 -32.57 6.40 12.62
C GLU A 387 -32.46 6.88 11.17
N THR A 388 -32.80 5.98 10.25
CA THR A 388 -32.75 6.23 8.81
C THR A 388 -34.03 5.67 8.19
N PRO A 389 -34.68 6.41 7.28
CA PRO A 389 -35.85 5.92 6.56
C PRO A 389 -35.60 4.55 5.92
N GLN A 390 -36.59 3.66 5.95
CA GLN A 390 -36.55 2.32 5.36
C GLN A 390 -37.17 2.32 3.94
N CYS A 391 -36.99 3.40 3.20
CA CYS A 391 -37.50 3.60 1.85
C CYS A 391 -36.35 3.90 0.89
N SER A 392 -36.61 3.80 -0.41
CA SER A 392 -35.64 4.23 -1.43
C SER A 392 -35.41 5.75 -1.39
N ALA A 393 -34.33 6.22 -2.01
CA ALA A 393 -34.05 7.66 -2.11
C ALA A 393 -35.11 8.38 -2.95
N LYS A 394 -35.61 7.71 -3.99
CA LYS A 394 -36.74 8.19 -4.79
C LYS A 394 -38.01 8.39 -3.96
N GLU A 395 -38.45 7.38 -3.21
CA GLU A 395 -39.64 7.48 -2.36
C GLU A 395 -39.46 8.55 -1.30
N LEU A 396 -38.24 8.70 -0.75
CA LEU A 396 -37.93 9.77 0.20
C LEU A 396 -38.07 11.16 -0.42
N ALA A 397 -37.64 11.33 -1.68
CA ALA A 397 -37.78 12.58 -2.41
C ALA A 397 -39.25 12.89 -2.76
N GLU A 398 -40.01 11.88 -3.19
CA GLU A 398 -41.45 12.00 -3.45
C GLU A 398 -42.22 12.37 -2.17
N LEU A 399 -41.90 11.74 -1.03
CA LEU A 399 -42.50 12.07 0.27
C LEU A 399 -42.20 13.51 0.71
N LYS A 400 -40.97 14.00 0.47
CA LYS A 400 -40.63 15.41 0.74
C LYS A 400 -41.43 16.37 -0.13
N GLN A 401 -41.68 16.03 -1.40
CA GLN A 401 -42.50 16.86 -2.28
C GLN A 401 -43.98 16.92 -1.84
N HIS A 402 -44.46 15.92 -1.09
CA HIS A 402 -45.83 15.86 -0.57
C HIS A 402 -45.99 16.39 0.87
N MET A 403 -44.89 16.68 1.57
CA MET A 403 -44.89 17.40 2.85
C MET A 403 -44.08 18.70 2.74
N PRO A 404 -44.66 19.79 2.19
CA PRO A 404 -44.06 21.10 2.33
C PRO A 404 -44.24 21.58 3.79
N ASP A 405 -43.12 21.82 4.47
CA ASP A 405 -42.95 22.58 5.72
C ASP A 405 -44.12 22.54 6.73
N SER A 406 -44.15 21.53 7.60
CA SER A 406 -44.70 21.72 8.94
C SER A 406 -43.63 22.38 9.82
N GLU A 407 -43.90 23.62 10.22
CA GLU A 407 -43.14 24.46 11.15
C GLU A 407 -42.33 23.66 12.18
N PHE A 408 -41.01 23.87 12.17
CA PHE A 408 -40.20 23.70 13.38
C PHE A 408 -40.65 24.78 14.36
N VAL A 409 -41.55 24.43 15.27
CA VAL A 409 -41.72 25.16 16.54
C VAL A 409 -40.60 24.65 17.45
N ASP A 410 -39.64 25.52 17.76
CA ASP A 410 -38.69 25.30 18.84
C ASP A 410 -39.48 25.20 20.17
N GLU A 411 -39.62 23.99 20.69
CA GLU A 411 -40.27 23.68 21.98
C GLU A 411 -39.38 24.05 23.19
N ASP A 412 -38.77 25.24 23.23
CA ASP A 412 -37.91 25.67 24.35
C ASP A 412 -38.31 26.99 25.04
N ASP A 413 -39.46 27.59 24.71
CA ASP A 413 -39.86 28.90 25.30
C ASP A 413 -41.07 28.86 26.26
N ASN A 414 -41.48 27.69 26.75
CA ASN A 414 -42.67 27.57 27.62
C ASN A 414 -42.35 27.27 29.10
N ASN A 415 -41.30 27.86 29.65
CA ASN A 415 -41.08 27.84 31.09
C ASN A 415 -40.51 29.15 31.67
N SER A 416 -41.25 30.25 31.54
CA SER A 416 -41.04 31.43 32.41
C SER A 416 -42.31 32.24 32.65
N PHE A 417 -43.41 31.57 33.01
CA PHE A 417 -44.54 32.24 33.69
C PHE A 417 -44.43 32.05 35.21
N ALA A 418 -43.43 32.69 35.82
CA ALA A 418 -43.40 32.86 37.27
C ALA A 418 -42.68 34.17 37.64
N SER A 419 -43.44 35.04 38.30
CA SER A 419 -43.02 36.26 39.01
C SER A 419 -42.88 37.54 38.16
N LYS A 420 -44.03 38.20 37.97
CA LYS A 420 -44.13 39.66 38.10
C LYS A 420 -44.35 39.97 39.57
N ARG A 421 -43.47 40.77 40.19
CA ARG A 421 -43.83 41.88 41.09
C ARG A 421 -42.59 42.69 41.50
N ASP A 422 -42.70 43.98 41.19
CA ASP A 422 -42.30 45.17 41.95
C ASP A 422 -40.88 45.24 42.56
N HIS A 423 -40.08 46.19 42.08
CA HIS A 423 -39.66 47.35 42.90
C HIS A 423 -38.86 48.40 42.11
N TYR A 424 -39.24 49.66 42.32
CA TYR A 424 -38.53 50.88 41.96
C TYR A 424 -37.30 51.13 42.87
N ASN A 425 -36.33 51.86 42.31
CA ASN A 425 -35.35 52.75 42.95
C ASN A 425 -34.06 52.22 43.62
N ASN A 426 -32.95 52.54 42.92
CA ASN A 426 -31.86 53.43 43.33
C ASN A 426 -30.53 52.85 43.89
N SER A 427 -29.46 53.52 43.44
CA SER A 427 -28.10 53.68 44.00
C SER A 427 -27.08 52.52 44.01
N SER A 428 -26.11 52.66 43.08
CA SER A 428 -24.65 52.82 43.30
C SER A 428 -23.86 51.79 44.14
N SER A 429 -22.88 51.11 43.54
CA SER A 429 -21.42 51.37 43.73
C SER A 429 -20.52 50.29 43.09
N TYR A 430 -19.63 50.73 42.16
CA TYR A 430 -18.18 50.43 41.97
C TYR A 430 -17.62 49.00 42.27
N ILE A 431 -16.72 48.31 41.53
CA ILE A 431 -15.63 48.64 40.57
C ILE A 431 -15.04 47.34 39.93
N THR A 432 -14.37 47.48 38.76
CA THR A 432 -13.38 46.60 38.04
C THR A 432 -13.87 45.30 37.35
N LYS A 433 -13.43 44.90 36.14
CA LYS A 433 -12.51 45.44 35.11
C LYS A 433 -12.74 44.63 33.81
N ARG A 434 -12.84 45.29 32.65
CA ARG A 434 -12.68 44.65 31.32
C ARG A 434 -11.36 45.15 30.71
N HIS A 435 -10.47 44.23 30.37
CA HIS A 435 -9.47 44.37 29.30
C HIS A 435 -9.93 43.45 28.17
N GLY A 436 -9.85 43.73 26.88
CA GLY A 436 -9.28 44.82 26.11
C GLY A 436 -9.14 44.26 24.68
N ALA A 437 -9.82 44.86 23.71
CA ALA A 437 -9.58 44.62 22.29
C ALA A 437 -8.87 45.86 21.75
N ALA A 438 -7.69 45.66 21.16
CA ALA A 438 -6.92 46.72 20.54
C ALA A 438 -7.21 46.76 19.05
N GLN A 439 -7.59 47.94 18.57
CA GLN A 439 -7.64 48.35 17.18
C GLN A 439 -6.82 49.64 17.13
N THR A 440 -5.85 49.73 16.22
CA THR A 440 -5.07 50.97 16.00
C THR A 440 -5.13 51.32 14.52
N ASP A 441 -5.66 52.51 14.27
CA ASP A 441 -5.61 53.26 13.02
C ASP A 441 -4.17 53.72 12.69
N PHE A 442 -3.89 53.90 11.40
CA PHE A 442 -2.79 54.76 10.93
C PHE A 442 -3.28 55.67 9.80
N GLN A 443 -2.86 56.93 9.94
CA GLN A 443 -3.29 58.11 9.22
C GLN A 443 -2.44 58.33 7.95
N TYR A 444 -3.08 58.82 6.88
CA TYR A 444 -2.46 59.29 5.64
C TYR A 444 -2.11 60.79 5.78
N ASP A 445 -0.92 61.18 5.32
CA ASP A 445 -0.59 62.55 4.92
C ASP A 445 0.15 62.49 3.58
N ASP A 446 -0.31 63.32 2.64
CA ASP A 446 0.24 63.59 1.32
C ASP A 446 1.46 64.52 1.41
N ASP A 447 2.46 64.30 0.55
CA ASP A 447 3.23 65.41 -0.02
C ASP A 447 3.85 65.05 -1.38
N PHE A 448 3.98 66.10 -2.18
CA PHE A 448 3.98 66.17 -3.63
C PHE A 448 5.41 66.21 -4.23
N ASP A 449 5.48 65.87 -5.52
CA ASP A 449 6.32 66.46 -6.59
C ASP A 449 7.55 65.73 -7.20
N SER A 450 7.40 65.53 -8.52
CA SER A 450 8.35 65.76 -9.62
C SER A 450 9.47 64.75 -10.00
N MET A 451 9.52 64.56 -11.33
CA MET A 451 10.67 64.37 -12.22
C MET A 451 11.23 62.96 -12.51
N ASP A 452 10.76 62.46 -13.66
CA ASP A 452 11.52 62.27 -14.92
C ASP A 452 12.73 61.31 -15.01
N SER A 453 12.70 60.61 -16.16
CA SER A 453 13.83 60.20 -17.00
C SER A 453 14.59 58.88 -16.76
N SER A 454 14.46 58.04 -17.80
CA SER A 454 15.51 57.25 -18.47
C SER A 454 16.27 56.15 -17.72
N LEU A 455 15.96 54.91 -18.11
CA LEU A 455 16.88 53.77 -18.16
C LEU A 455 17.98 54.00 -19.22
N PRO A 456 19.20 53.53 -18.97
CA PRO A 456 20.04 52.98 -20.02
C PRO A 456 20.42 51.51 -19.77
N ILE A 457 20.65 50.84 -20.90
CA ILE A 457 21.15 49.48 -21.08
C ILE A 457 22.68 49.47 -20.87
N ASN A 458 23.22 48.38 -20.30
CA ASN A 458 24.56 47.80 -20.48
C ASN A 458 24.46 46.36 -19.92
N GLU A 459 24.58 45.28 -20.70
CA GLU A 459 25.79 44.65 -21.30
C GLU A 459 26.93 44.32 -20.32
N ASP A 460 27.48 43.11 -20.55
CA ASP A 460 28.61 42.42 -19.90
C ASP A 460 28.28 41.71 -18.56
N SER A 461 28.62 40.44 -18.28
CA SER A 461 29.78 39.65 -18.69
C SER A 461 29.66 38.19 -18.22
N GLU A 462 30.23 37.27 -19.02
CA GLU A 462 31.09 36.12 -18.65
C GLU A 462 30.62 34.97 -17.72
N THR A 463 30.54 33.79 -18.34
CA THR A 463 31.20 32.52 -17.98
C THR A 463 31.88 32.38 -16.60
N LEU A 464 31.49 31.37 -15.82
CA LEU A 464 32.35 30.23 -15.41
C LEU A 464 31.63 29.25 -14.45
N LEU A 465 31.94 27.96 -14.68
CA LEU A 465 31.76 26.74 -13.87
C LEU A 465 30.41 26.01 -13.91
#